data_AF-A0A377C774-F1
#
_entry.id   AF-A0A377C774-F1
#
_cell.length_a   1.000
_cell.length_b   1.000
_cell.length_c   1.000
_cell.angle_alpha   90.00
_cell.angle_beta   90.00
_cell.angle_gamma   90.00
#
_symmetry.space_group_name_H-M   'P 1'
#
loop_
_entity.id
_entity.type
_entity.pdbx_description
1 polymer ?
#
loop_
_entity_poly.entity_id
_entity_poly.type
_entity_poly.pdbx_seq_one_letter_code
_entity_poly.pdbx_strand_id
1 'polypeptide(L)'
;MGNHREASSGCYTAMALLPMSNAGKQLAEREHYRLRRDAQALAKWNGETLPVDPLNDAVLSDDDWLELAGFAFAHRPLLTSLGCLLRLLQTSELALPALRGRLQKNVSDAQLCTTLKLSGRKMLLVRQREETAQALFALNDVRTERLRDRITQWQFFH
;
A
#
# COMPACT_ATOMS: atom_id res chain seq x y z
N MET A 1 -2.55 6.44 10.55
CA MET A 1 -4.02 6.34 10.70
C MET A 1 -4.44 4.93 10.32
N GLY A 2 -5.28 4.29 11.12
CA GLY A 2 -5.81 2.96 10.85
C GLY A 2 -6.89 2.97 9.77
N ASN A 3 -7.25 1.78 9.27
CA ASN A 3 -8.29 1.58 8.25
C ASN A 3 -9.47 0.75 8.76
N HIS A 4 -9.53 0.50 10.07
CA HIS A 4 -10.62 -0.20 10.74
C HIS A 4 -11.10 0.65 11.91
N ARG A 5 -12.43 0.75 12.07
CA ARG A 5 -13.05 1.40 13.21
C ARG A 5 -12.98 0.48 14.42
N GLU A 6 -12.60 1.02 15.56
CA GLU A 6 -12.68 0.33 16.85
C GLU A 6 -14.14 0.03 17.18
N ALA A 7 -14.42 -1.19 17.64
CA ALA A 7 -15.79 -1.64 17.87
C ALA A 7 -16.52 -0.85 18.97
N SER A 8 -15.79 -0.33 19.96
CA SER A 8 -16.34 0.42 21.09
C SER A 8 -16.57 1.91 20.77
N SER A 9 -15.57 2.58 20.22
CA SER A 9 -15.58 4.03 19.98
C SER A 9 -16.14 4.41 18.61
N GLY A 10 -16.09 3.49 17.64
CA GLY A 10 -16.36 3.80 16.23
C GLY A 10 -15.26 4.65 15.57
N CYS A 11 -14.18 4.97 16.28
CA CYS A 11 -13.07 5.79 15.79
C CYS A 11 -12.02 4.93 15.07
N TYR A 12 -11.24 5.56 14.19
CA TYR A 12 -10.03 4.96 13.64
C TYR A 12 -8.85 5.19 14.60
N THR A 13 -8.04 4.16 14.80
CA THR A 13 -6.82 4.28 15.63
C THR A 13 -5.78 5.17 14.94
N ALA A 14 -5.23 6.14 15.67
CA ALA A 14 -4.12 6.98 15.23
C ALA A 14 -2.87 6.73 16.07
N MET A 15 -1.69 6.99 15.50
CA MET A 15 -0.40 6.94 16.19
C MET A 15 0.33 8.25 15.97
N ALA A 16 0.95 8.77 17.03
CA ALA A 16 1.79 9.97 17.02
C ALA A 16 3.09 9.68 17.76
N LEU A 17 4.17 10.36 17.37
CA LEU A 17 5.51 10.20 17.95
C LEU A 17 5.99 11.53 18.52
N LEU A 18 6.52 11.50 19.74
CA LEU A 18 7.29 12.59 20.34
C LEU A 18 8.78 12.23 20.25
N PRO A 19 9.54 12.84 19.32
CA PRO A 19 10.94 12.46 19.11
C PRO A 19 11.85 12.99 20.22
N MET A 20 12.67 12.11 20.80
CA MET A 20 13.63 12.43 21.87
C MET A 20 15.10 12.32 21.42
N SER A 21 15.33 12.10 20.13
CA SER A 21 16.65 11.98 19.52
C SER A 21 16.61 12.42 18.06
N ASN A 22 17.77 12.67 17.45
CA ASN A 22 17.86 13.01 16.03
C ASN A 22 17.30 11.90 15.13
N ALA A 23 17.59 10.64 15.44
CA ALA A 23 17.03 9.49 14.71
C ALA A 23 15.50 9.43 14.85
N GLY A 24 14.98 9.67 16.06
CA GLY A 24 13.54 9.74 16.31
C GLY A 24 12.87 10.88 15.54
N LYS A 25 13.52 12.04 15.47
CA LYS A 25 13.03 13.21 14.71
C LYS A 25 12.95 12.89 13.22
N GLN A 26 14.01 12.31 12.65
CA GLN A 26 14.04 11.91 11.25
C GLN A 26 12.94 10.88 10.92
N LEU A 27 12.71 9.92 11.81
CA LEU A 27 11.63 8.94 11.66
C LEU A 27 10.26 9.63 11.68
N ALA A 28 9.98 10.45 12.69
CA ALA A 28 8.70 11.14 12.82
C ALA A 28 8.41 12.04 11.61
N GLU A 29 9.41 12.79 11.14
CA GLU A 29 9.29 13.65 9.96
C GLU A 29 9.03 12.84 8.68
N ARG A 30 9.77 11.74 8.47
CA ARG A 30 9.58 10.87 7.30
C ARG A 30 8.21 10.22 7.28
N GLU A 31 7.75 9.67 8.41
CA GLU A 31 6.44 9.02 8.50
C GLU A 31 5.29 10.03 8.42
N HIS A 32 5.46 11.24 8.97
CA HIS A 32 4.51 12.33 8.79
C HIS A 32 4.42 12.77 7.32
N TYR A 33 5.56 12.88 6.62
CA TYR A 33 5.59 13.15 5.19
C TYR A 33 4.88 12.06 4.37
N ARG A 34 5.13 10.78 4.68
CA ARG A 34 4.42 9.65 4.07
C ARG A 34 2.91 9.72 4.31
N LEU A 35 2.48 10.01 5.54
CA LEU A 35 1.06 10.20 5.87
C LEU A 35 0.42 11.30 5.01
N ARG A 36 1.12 12.41 4.78
CA ARG A 36 0.64 13.51 3.93
C ARG A 36 0.48 13.10 2.47
N ARG A 37 1.38 12.27 1.92
CA ARG A 37 1.25 11.73 0.55
C ARG A 37 0.08 10.75 0.42
N ASP A 38 -0.24 10.04 1.50
CA ASP A 38 -1.32 9.05 1.52
C ASP A 38 -2.66 9.62 1.98
N ALA A 39 -2.69 10.87 2.44
CA ALA A 39 -3.85 11.48 3.09
C ALA A 39 -5.11 11.43 2.24
N GLN A 40 -5.02 11.73 0.93
CA GLN A 40 -6.18 11.65 0.03
C GLN A 40 -6.70 10.23 -0.15
N ALA A 41 -5.79 9.25 -0.26
CA ALA A 41 -6.14 7.84 -0.43
C ALA A 41 -6.85 7.33 0.83
N LEU A 42 -6.28 7.62 2.00
CA LEU A 42 -6.84 7.26 3.29
C LEU A 42 -8.18 7.94 3.54
N ALA A 43 -8.32 9.22 3.21
CA ALA A 43 -9.56 9.94 3.40
C ALA A 43 -10.70 9.37 2.56
N LYS A 44 -10.43 9.06 1.28
CA LYS A 44 -11.41 8.41 0.39
C LYS A 44 -11.79 7.02 0.89
N TRP A 45 -10.82 6.26 1.38
CA TRP A 45 -11.05 4.89 1.87
C TRP A 45 -11.85 4.86 3.17
N ASN A 46 -11.50 5.72 4.13
CA ASN A 46 -12.11 5.77 5.45
C ASN A 46 -13.41 6.62 5.49
N GLY A 47 -13.65 7.44 4.47
CA GLY A 47 -14.75 8.40 4.45
C GLY A 47 -14.56 9.56 5.45
N GLU A 48 -13.32 9.86 5.83
CA GLU A 48 -13.00 10.86 6.85
C GLU A 48 -11.67 11.56 6.50
N THR A 49 -11.67 12.90 6.47
CA THR A 49 -10.46 13.68 6.16
C THR A 49 -9.45 13.62 7.29
N LEU A 50 -8.17 13.48 6.96
CA LEU A 50 -7.09 13.51 7.94
C LEU A 50 -6.70 14.98 8.24
N PRO A 51 -6.33 15.31 9.50
CA PRO A 51 -5.91 16.66 9.89
C PRO A 51 -4.44 16.91 9.51
N VAL A 52 -4.09 16.75 8.23
CA VAL A 52 -2.77 17.04 7.67
C VAL A 52 -2.91 17.65 6.28
N ASP A 53 -1.95 18.48 5.86
CA ASP A 53 -1.95 19.03 4.51
C ASP A 53 -1.56 17.95 3.49
N PRO A 54 -2.47 17.51 2.61
CA PRO A 54 -2.18 16.45 1.67
C PRO A 54 -1.16 16.89 0.62
N LEU A 55 -0.30 15.96 0.21
CA LEU A 55 0.63 16.14 -0.91
C LEU A 55 0.09 15.38 -2.12
N ASN A 56 -0.15 16.07 -3.23
CA ASN A 56 -0.76 15.51 -4.44
C ASN A 56 0.26 14.96 -5.44
N ASP A 57 1.41 14.51 -4.94
CA ASP A 57 2.46 13.95 -5.78
C ASP A 57 2.13 12.49 -6.15
N ALA A 58 1.94 12.26 -7.45
CA ALA A 58 1.65 10.95 -8.02
C ALA A 58 2.91 10.13 -8.33
N VAL A 59 4.10 10.73 -8.26
CA VAL A 59 5.36 10.06 -8.63
C VAL A 59 5.70 8.97 -7.63
N LEU A 60 6.15 7.81 -8.12
CA LEU A 60 6.67 6.75 -7.26
C LEU A 60 8.02 7.17 -6.67
N SER A 61 8.07 7.36 -5.36
CA SER A 61 9.30 7.61 -4.61
C SER A 61 10.06 6.30 -4.35
N ASP A 62 11.33 6.40 -3.93
CA ASP A 62 12.10 5.21 -3.54
C ASP A 62 11.47 4.42 -2.39
N ASP A 63 10.77 5.14 -1.51
CA ASP A 63 10.00 4.58 -0.42
C ASP A 63 8.79 3.78 -0.92
N ASP A 64 8.09 4.30 -1.95
CA ASP A 64 6.98 3.58 -2.58
C ASP A 64 7.48 2.28 -3.22
N TRP A 65 8.61 2.32 -3.92
CA TRP A 65 9.20 1.12 -4.51
C TRP A 65 9.49 0.04 -3.48
N LEU A 66 10.04 0.40 -2.32
CA LEU A 66 10.31 -0.55 -1.24
C LEU A 66 9.01 -1.13 -0.65
N GLU A 67 8.00 -0.29 -0.42
CA GLU A 67 6.70 -0.76 0.11
C GLU A 67 5.94 -1.64 -0.88
N LEU A 68 5.92 -1.25 -2.15
CA LEU A 68 5.32 -2.01 -3.23
C LEU A 68 5.99 -3.37 -3.39
N ALA A 69 7.32 -3.44 -3.31
CA ALA A 69 8.04 -4.70 -3.33
C ALA A 69 7.73 -5.54 -2.08
N GLY A 70 7.58 -4.93 -0.90
CA GLY A 70 7.14 -5.60 0.32
C GLY A 70 5.71 -6.13 0.24
N PHE A 71 4.85 -5.50 -0.56
CA PHE A 71 3.54 -6.04 -0.91
C PHE A 71 3.64 -7.13 -1.98
N ALA A 72 4.40 -6.94 -3.06
CA ALA A 72 4.50 -7.91 -4.15
C ALA A 72 5.15 -9.24 -3.72
N PHE A 73 6.22 -9.18 -2.92
CA PHE A 73 7.11 -10.32 -2.65
C PHE A 73 7.15 -10.77 -1.18
N ALA A 74 6.38 -10.11 -0.31
CA ALA A 74 6.26 -10.48 1.10
C ALA A 74 4.82 -10.34 1.60
N HIS A 75 4.64 -10.05 2.89
CA HIS A 75 3.34 -10.13 3.56
C HIS A 75 2.77 -8.78 3.98
N ARG A 76 3.26 -7.65 3.44
CA ARG A 76 2.67 -6.33 3.77
C ARG A 76 1.17 -6.33 3.46
N PRO A 77 0.29 -5.87 4.35
CA PRO A 77 -1.16 -5.85 4.08
C PRO A 77 -1.54 -4.88 2.94
N LEU A 78 -2.66 -5.17 2.27
CA LEU A 78 -3.19 -4.32 1.18
C LEU A 78 -3.41 -2.88 1.64
N LEU A 79 -4.12 -2.69 2.76
CA LEU A 79 -4.48 -1.35 3.25
C LEU A 79 -3.30 -0.59 3.88
N THR A 80 -2.24 -1.30 4.29
CA THR A 80 -0.96 -0.69 4.69
C THR A 80 -0.15 -0.22 3.48
N SER A 81 -0.52 -0.66 2.27
CA SER A 81 0.12 -0.29 1.01
C SER A 81 -0.80 0.57 0.14
N LEU A 82 -1.90 1.09 0.70
CA LEU A 82 -2.97 1.75 -0.06
C LEU A 82 -2.45 2.92 -0.91
N GLY A 83 -1.67 3.82 -0.31
CA GLY A 83 -1.16 5.01 -0.99
C GLY A 83 -0.21 4.68 -2.13
N CYS A 84 0.81 3.85 -1.86
CA CYS A 84 1.79 3.47 -2.88
C CYS A 84 1.16 2.61 -3.99
N LEU A 85 0.18 1.74 -3.68
CA LEU A 85 -0.57 0.99 -4.69
C LEU A 85 -1.41 1.91 -5.59
N LEU A 86 -2.06 2.95 -5.05
CA LEU A 86 -2.80 3.90 -5.88
C LEU A 86 -1.87 4.70 -6.80
N ARG A 87 -0.70 5.13 -6.32
CA ARG A 87 0.33 5.77 -7.17
C ARG A 87 0.85 4.83 -8.26
N LEU A 88 1.08 3.55 -7.92
CA LEU A 88 1.43 2.52 -8.90
C LEU A 88 0.35 2.38 -9.98
N LEU A 89 -0.93 2.34 -9.59
CA LEU A 89 -2.05 2.22 -10.53
C LEU A 89 -2.24 3.44 -11.43
N GLN A 90 -1.78 4.62 -11.01
CA GLN A 90 -1.75 5.84 -11.83
C GLN A 90 -0.62 5.81 -12.86
N THR A 91 0.52 5.17 -12.53
CA THR A 91 1.70 5.11 -13.39
C THR A 91 1.68 3.91 -14.33
N SER A 92 1.04 2.80 -13.93
CA SER A 92 1.02 1.55 -14.69
C SER A 92 -0.07 1.53 -15.77
N GLU A 93 0.31 1.14 -16.98
CA GLU A 93 -0.62 0.97 -18.10
C GLU A 93 -1.27 -0.44 -18.14
N LEU A 94 -0.74 -1.40 -17.38
CA LEU A 94 -1.27 -2.76 -17.31
C LEU A 94 -2.69 -2.78 -16.75
N ALA A 95 -3.53 -3.74 -17.13
CA ALA A 95 -4.95 -3.79 -16.74
C ALA A 95 -5.19 -3.92 -15.22
N LEU A 96 -4.41 -4.77 -14.54
CA LEU A 96 -4.42 -4.97 -13.07
C LEU A 96 -5.85 -5.09 -12.46
N PRO A 97 -6.67 -6.04 -12.95
CA PRO A 97 -8.10 -6.07 -12.63
C PRO A 97 -8.41 -6.33 -11.15
N ALA A 98 -7.60 -7.11 -10.42
CA ALA A 98 -7.81 -7.34 -9.00
C ALA A 98 -7.48 -6.10 -8.14
N LEU A 99 -6.40 -5.40 -8.46
CA LEU A 99 -6.01 -4.16 -7.80
C LEU A 99 -6.98 -3.02 -8.14
N ARG A 100 -7.23 -2.75 -9.42
CA ARG A 100 -8.15 -1.65 -9.83
C ARG A 100 -9.58 -1.91 -9.39
N GLY A 101 -10.03 -3.16 -9.50
CA GLY A 101 -11.34 -3.58 -9.03
C GLY A 101 -11.53 -3.25 -7.55
N ARG A 102 -10.55 -3.56 -6.70
CA ARG A 102 -10.64 -3.28 -5.27
C ARG A 102 -10.39 -1.81 -4.92
N LEU A 103 -9.31 -1.22 -5.43
CA LEU A 103 -8.78 0.06 -4.93
C LEU A 103 -9.37 1.28 -5.65
N GLN A 104 -9.80 1.15 -6.91
CA GLN A 104 -10.37 2.26 -7.67
C GLN A 104 -11.89 2.16 -7.81
N LYS A 105 -12.40 0.93 -8.01
CA LYS A 105 -13.84 0.69 -8.22
C LYS A 105 -14.58 0.27 -6.95
N ASN A 106 -13.86 0.03 -5.85
CA ASN A 106 -14.41 -0.44 -4.57
C ASN A 106 -15.31 -1.68 -4.69
N VAL A 107 -15.00 -2.59 -5.61
CA VAL A 107 -15.74 -3.85 -5.79
C VAL A 107 -15.47 -4.75 -4.57
N SER A 108 -16.50 -5.46 -4.13
CA SER A 108 -16.36 -6.39 -3.00
C SER A 108 -15.44 -7.56 -3.33
N ASP A 109 -14.78 -8.12 -2.30
CA ASP A 109 -13.90 -9.30 -2.47
C ASP A 109 -14.67 -10.47 -3.09
N ALA A 110 -15.94 -10.68 -2.71
CA ALA A 110 -16.78 -11.75 -3.26
C ALA A 110 -17.02 -11.56 -4.77
N GLN A 111 -17.43 -10.37 -5.20
CA GLN A 111 -17.62 -10.06 -6.62
C GLN A 111 -16.33 -10.21 -7.42
N LEU A 112 -15.20 -9.73 -6.89
CA LEU A 112 -13.89 -9.90 -7.55
C LEU A 112 -13.52 -11.38 -7.68
N CYS A 113 -13.75 -12.19 -6.65
CA CYS A 113 -13.50 -13.62 -6.72
C CYS A 113 -14.34 -14.29 -7.80
N THR A 114 -15.63 -13.94 -7.91
CA THR A 114 -16.50 -14.46 -8.98
C THR A 114 -16.02 -14.03 -10.37
N THR A 115 -15.78 -12.73 -10.58
CA THR A 115 -15.37 -12.20 -11.89
C THR A 115 -14.01 -12.73 -12.34
N LEU A 116 -13.07 -12.89 -11.40
CA LEU A 116 -11.71 -13.36 -11.69
C LEU A 116 -11.55 -14.89 -11.54
N LYS A 117 -12.65 -15.61 -11.27
CA LYS A 117 -12.66 -17.07 -11.07
C LYS A 117 -11.66 -17.55 -10.01
N LEU A 118 -11.60 -16.83 -8.88
CA LEU A 118 -10.71 -17.15 -7.76
C LEU A 118 -11.47 -17.90 -6.66
N SER A 119 -10.80 -18.85 -6.01
CA SER A 119 -11.37 -19.72 -4.96
C SER A 119 -11.62 -19.02 -3.61
N GLY A 120 -11.43 -17.69 -3.54
CA GLY A 120 -11.74 -16.88 -2.36
C GLY A 120 -10.72 -15.80 -2.05
N ARG A 121 -10.90 -15.14 -0.90
CA ARG A 121 -10.14 -13.94 -0.49
C ARG A 121 -8.62 -14.16 -0.43
N LYS A 122 -8.17 -15.36 -0.04
CA LYS A 122 -6.73 -15.70 -0.02
C LYS A 122 -6.14 -15.64 -1.43
N MET A 123 -6.81 -16.24 -2.40
CA MET A 123 -6.36 -16.20 -3.80
C MET A 123 -6.52 -14.82 -4.43
N LEU A 124 -7.51 -14.03 -4.01
CA LEU A 124 -7.59 -12.63 -4.41
C LEU A 124 -6.38 -11.82 -3.94
N LEU A 125 -5.94 -12.00 -2.69
CA LEU A 125 -4.74 -11.35 -2.19
C LEU A 125 -3.49 -11.79 -2.95
N VAL A 126 -3.34 -13.09 -3.22
CA VAL A 126 -2.24 -13.61 -4.05
C VAL A 126 -2.24 -12.95 -5.43
N ARG A 127 -3.40 -12.89 -6.11
CA ARG A 127 -3.53 -12.22 -7.41
C ARG A 127 -3.19 -10.72 -7.34
N GLN A 128 -3.58 -10.01 -6.28
CA GLN A 128 -3.21 -8.61 -6.11
C GLN A 128 -1.70 -8.41 -5.97
N ARG A 129 -1.00 -9.34 -5.27
CA ARG A 129 0.46 -9.33 -5.16
C ARG A 129 1.12 -9.63 -6.50
N GLU A 130 0.63 -10.63 -7.23
CA GLU A 130 1.08 -10.97 -8.60
C GLU A 130 0.94 -9.78 -9.55
N GLU A 131 -0.21 -9.10 -9.54
CA GLU A 131 -0.45 -7.89 -10.34
C GLU A 131 0.52 -6.76 -9.97
N THR A 132 0.79 -6.58 -8.67
CA THR A 132 1.77 -5.59 -8.21
C THR A 132 3.17 -5.92 -8.72
N ALA A 133 3.58 -7.19 -8.63
CA ALA A 133 4.86 -7.63 -9.16
C ALA A 133 4.98 -7.36 -10.67
N GLN A 134 3.97 -7.73 -11.45
CA GLN A 134 3.93 -7.49 -12.90
C GLN A 134 4.07 -6.01 -13.23
N ALA A 135 3.38 -5.14 -12.50
CA ALA A 135 3.48 -3.70 -12.68
C ALA A 135 4.87 -3.15 -12.34
N LEU A 136 5.50 -3.64 -11.27
CA LEU A 136 6.88 -3.26 -10.92
C LEU A 136 7.88 -3.69 -12.00
N PHE A 137 7.79 -4.93 -12.47
CA PHE A 137 8.64 -5.45 -13.54
C PHE A 137 8.48 -4.65 -14.85
N ALA A 138 7.25 -4.31 -15.21
CA ALA A 138 6.97 -3.49 -16.39
C ALA A 138 7.54 -2.06 -16.29
N LEU A 139 7.61 -1.49 -15.08
CA LEU A 139 8.18 -0.16 -14.87
C LEU A 139 9.71 -0.16 -14.80
N ASN A 140 10.31 -1.15 -14.12
CA ASN A 140 11.76 -1.29 -14.02
C ASN A 140 12.15 -2.69 -13.56
N ASP A 141 12.57 -3.53 -14.50
CA ASP A 141 12.94 -4.93 -14.25
C ASP A 141 14.12 -5.05 -13.27
N VAL A 142 15.26 -4.45 -13.59
CA VAL A 142 16.49 -4.52 -12.78
C VAL A 142 16.29 -4.04 -11.34
N ARG A 143 15.53 -2.96 -11.15
CA ARG A 143 15.21 -2.43 -9.82
C ARG A 143 14.30 -3.39 -9.06
N THR A 144 13.31 -3.97 -9.73
CA THR A 144 12.37 -4.92 -9.14
C THR A 144 13.08 -6.18 -8.67
N GLU A 145 13.98 -6.74 -9.48
CA GLU A 145 14.76 -7.93 -9.09
C GLU A 145 15.59 -7.67 -7.84
N ARG A 146 16.35 -6.55 -7.80
CA ARG A 146 17.14 -6.19 -6.62
C ARG A 146 16.29 -6.06 -5.35
N LEU A 147 15.09 -5.47 -5.47
CA LEU A 147 14.18 -5.32 -4.35
C LEU A 147 13.57 -6.66 -3.92
N ARG A 148 13.17 -7.51 -4.87
CA ARG A 148 12.69 -8.86 -4.61
C ARG A 148 13.72 -9.64 -3.80
N ASP A 149 14.95 -9.71 -4.30
CA ASP A 149 16.02 -10.50 -3.70
C ASP A 149 16.38 -9.98 -2.30
N ARG A 150 16.40 -8.66 -2.11
CA ARG A 150 16.64 -8.04 -0.80
C ARG A 150 15.55 -8.37 0.22
N ILE A 151 14.28 -8.35 -0.20
CA ILE A 151 13.14 -8.56 0.70
C ILE A 151 12.97 -10.03 1.07
N THR A 152 13.21 -10.95 0.13
CA THR A 152 13.13 -12.39 0.41
C THR A 152 14.20 -12.83 1.40
N GLN A 153 15.39 -12.22 1.38
CA GLN A 153 16.42 -12.46 2.39
C GLN A 153 15.96 -12.11 3.81
N TRP A 154 15.10 -11.10 3.98
CA TRP A 154 14.54 -10.75 5.29
C TRP A 154 13.54 -11.76 5.83
N GLN A 155 13.15 -12.79 5.06
CA GLN A 155 12.27 -13.85 5.59
C GLN A 155 13.03 -14.80 6.53
N PHE A 156 14.36 -14.81 6.45
CA PHE A 156 15.24 -15.60 7.30
C PHE A 156 15.79 -14.72 8.43
N PHE A 157 15.04 -14.62 9.53
CA PHE A 157 15.54 -14.03 10.77
C PHE A 157 16.17 -15.13 11.62
N HIS A 158 17.45 -14.96 11.96
CA HIS A 158 18.16 -15.78 12.96
C HIS A 158 18.00 -15.17 14.35
#